data_AF-A0A7W7EG04-F1
#
_entry.id   AF-A0A7W7EG04-F1
#
_cell.length_a   1.000
_cell.length_b   1.000
_cell.length_c   1.000
_cell.angle_alpha   90.00
_cell.angle_beta   90.00
_cell.angle_gamma   90.00
#
_symmetry.space_group_name_H-M   'P 1'
#
loop_
_entity.id
_entity.type
_entity.pdbx_description
1 polymer ?
#
loop_
_entity_poly.entity_id
_entity_poly.type
_entity_poly.pdbx_seq_one_letter_code
_entity_poly.pdbx_strand_id
1 'polypeptide(L)'
;MGDSFTPANTSPLAFVPCRADRLAIRARLVPLVLLQAEKPERAINADPKAWYRTIRPDLMGEEAYADLMTAIHSPAVIHRMIEDYRAGLTVDRKDELQDRAAGRRIARPLLGHWSTRDDLEYFFGDPREIWRLWATNVTGHGIDSGHHVAEENPADLANSLQLFSAMVEPLAAPGGVKARNGDNAKRATDR
;
A
#
# COMPACT_ATOMS: atom_id res chain seq x y z
N MET A 1 10.98 -33.59 -5.97
CA MET A 1 11.38 -32.51 -5.06
C MET A 1 11.15 -31.20 -5.77
N GLY A 2 9.95 -30.66 -5.63
CA GLY A 2 9.54 -29.40 -6.23
C GLY A 2 8.82 -28.62 -5.15
N ASP A 3 9.52 -27.68 -4.54
CA ASP A 3 8.97 -26.83 -3.50
C ASP A 3 8.18 -25.71 -4.17
N SER A 4 6.87 -25.74 -3.91
CA SER A 4 5.90 -24.74 -4.33
C SER A 4 5.95 -23.60 -3.30
N PHE A 5 6.55 -22.49 -3.71
CA PHE A 5 6.53 -21.24 -2.95
C PHE A 5 5.14 -20.62 -3.07
N THR A 6 4.44 -20.51 -1.94
CA THR A 6 3.17 -19.80 -1.80
C THR A 6 3.47 -18.39 -1.29
N PRO A 7 3.12 -17.30 -1.99
CA PRO A 7 3.28 -15.97 -1.45
C PRO A 7 2.13 -15.68 -0.47
N ALA A 8 2.49 -15.47 0.79
CA ALA A 8 1.62 -15.01 1.86
C ALA A 8 1.41 -13.49 1.79
N ASN A 9 0.17 -13.07 2.09
CA ASN A 9 -0.26 -11.75 2.60
C ASN A 9 0.55 -10.51 2.18
N THR A 10 0.07 -9.83 1.14
CA THR A 10 0.36 -8.42 0.89
C THR A 10 -0.53 -7.53 1.77
N SER A 11 0.09 -6.81 2.70
CA SER A 11 -0.50 -5.67 3.41
C SER A 11 -0.90 -4.59 2.39
N PRO A 12 -2.13 -4.03 2.43
CA PRO A 12 -2.55 -3.02 1.46
C PRO A 12 -2.12 -1.62 1.94
N LEU A 13 -0.85 -1.28 1.76
CA LEU A 13 -0.45 0.11 1.53
C LEU A 13 -0.23 0.26 0.02
N ALA A 14 -1.32 0.12 -0.73
CA ALA A 14 -1.30 0.27 -2.18
C ALA A 14 -1.25 1.76 -2.52
N PHE A 15 -0.04 2.30 -2.70
CA PHE A 15 0.17 3.55 -3.44
C PHE A 15 -0.08 3.24 -4.92
N VAL A 16 -1.35 3.14 -5.31
CA VAL A 16 -1.75 2.98 -6.72
C VAL A 16 -1.67 4.36 -7.37
N PRO A 17 -0.75 4.64 -8.31
CA PRO A 17 -0.75 5.89 -9.05
C PRO A 17 -1.89 5.86 -10.08
N CYS A 18 -3.14 5.88 -9.59
CA CYS A 18 -4.28 5.94 -10.47
C CYS A 18 -4.39 7.37 -11.04
N ARG A 19 -4.24 7.48 -12.36
CA ARG A 19 -4.39 8.71 -13.18
C ARG A 19 -3.25 9.73 -13.12
N ALA A 20 -2.07 9.33 -12.62
CA ALA A 20 -0.83 10.12 -12.65
C ALA A 20 -0.21 10.31 -14.06
N ASP A 21 -0.89 9.91 -15.15
CA ASP A 21 -0.29 9.80 -16.48
C ASP A 21 0.12 11.12 -17.15
N ARG A 22 -0.30 12.29 -16.64
CA ARG A 22 0.16 13.59 -17.18
C ARG A 22 0.40 14.71 -16.16
N LEU A 23 -0.28 14.71 -15.01
CA LEU A 23 -0.17 15.82 -14.06
C LEU A 23 0.85 15.54 -12.94
N ALA A 24 0.95 14.31 -12.43
CA ALA A 24 1.97 13.95 -11.44
C ALA A 24 3.40 14.01 -12.02
N ILE A 25 3.57 13.61 -13.28
CA ILE A 25 4.84 13.76 -14.02
C ILE A 25 5.17 15.24 -14.30
N ARG A 26 4.16 16.12 -14.39
CA ARG A 26 4.37 17.57 -14.52
C ARG A 26 4.64 18.28 -13.19
N ALA A 27 4.18 17.73 -12.07
CA ALA A 27 4.22 18.41 -10.78
C ALA A 27 5.50 18.15 -9.97
N ARG A 28 6.24 17.05 -10.22
CA ARG A 28 7.52 16.79 -9.55
C ARG A 28 8.51 16.14 -10.51
N LEU A 29 9.73 16.69 -10.57
CA LEU A 29 10.90 16.10 -11.25
C LEU A 29 11.41 14.80 -10.58
N VAL A 30 10.88 14.46 -9.41
CA VAL A 30 11.31 13.35 -8.56
C VAL A 30 11.22 11.97 -9.23
N PRO A 31 10.13 11.58 -9.94
CA PRO A 31 10.02 10.25 -10.54
C PRO A 31 11.11 9.97 -11.58
N LEU A 32 11.55 11.00 -12.32
CA LEU A 32 12.57 10.84 -13.37
C LEU A 32 13.97 10.58 -12.77
N VAL A 33 14.27 11.16 -11.61
CA VAL A 33 15.54 10.96 -10.90
C VAL A 33 15.61 9.56 -10.29
N LEU A 34 14.50 9.04 -9.76
CA LEU A 34 14.42 7.71 -9.14
C LEU A 34 14.55 6.57 -10.16
N LEU A 35 14.23 6.81 -11.43
CA LEU A 35 14.41 5.85 -12.52
C LEU A 35 15.86 5.71 -13.00
N GLN A 36 16.76 6.62 -12.62
CA GLN A 36 18.16 6.51 -13.02
C GLN A 36 18.86 5.45 -12.16
N ALA A 37 19.66 4.57 -12.78
CA ALA A 37 20.44 3.60 -12.03
C ALA A 37 21.47 4.31 -11.14
N GLU A 38 21.57 3.89 -9.88
CA GLU A 38 22.56 4.28 -8.85
C GLU A 38 22.59 5.75 -8.42
N LYS A 39 22.12 6.68 -9.24
CA LYS A 39 22.08 8.12 -8.94
C LYS A 39 21.18 8.48 -7.76
N PRO A 40 19.92 7.99 -7.66
CA PRO A 40 19.08 8.31 -6.53
C PRO A 40 19.61 7.68 -5.24
N GLU A 41 20.13 6.45 -5.30
CA GLU A 41 20.77 5.80 -4.15
C GLU A 41 21.93 6.65 -3.65
N ARG A 42 22.82 7.09 -4.54
CA ARG A 42 23.97 7.93 -4.17
C ARG A 42 23.56 9.28 -3.60
N ALA A 43 22.53 9.92 -4.17
CA ALA A 43 22.06 11.22 -3.71
C ALA A 43 21.46 11.14 -2.30
N ILE A 44 20.65 10.12 -2.02
CA ILE A 44 20.01 9.93 -0.71
C ILE A 44 21.05 9.49 0.32
N ASN A 45 21.92 8.54 -0.01
CA ASN A 45 22.95 8.04 0.92
C ASN A 45 24.01 9.11 1.29
N ALA A 46 24.13 10.20 0.53
CA ALA A 46 25.06 11.28 0.85
C ALA A 46 24.66 12.02 2.14
N ASP A 47 23.37 12.24 2.36
CA ASP A 47 22.82 12.79 3.61
C ASP A 47 21.34 12.39 3.74
N PRO A 48 21.05 11.18 4.26
CA PRO A 48 19.67 10.70 4.40
C PRO A 48 18.84 11.62 5.29
N LYS A 49 19.44 12.18 6.35
CA LYS A 49 18.75 13.06 7.29
C LYS A 49 18.33 14.37 6.62
N ALA A 50 19.20 14.99 5.82
CA ALA A 50 18.84 16.18 5.07
C ALA A 50 17.80 15.90 3.98
N TRP A 51 17.85 14.72 3.36
CA TRP A 51 16.85 14.29 2.38
C TRP A 51 15.46 14.15 3.00
N TYR A 52 15.37 13.57 4.20
CA TYR A 52 14.13 13.36 4.95
C TYR A 52 13.85 14.44 6.02
N ARG A 53 14.35 15.66 5.83
CA ARG A 53 14.29 16.76 6.82
C ARG A 53 12.89 17.20 7.26
N THR A 54 11.86 16.87 6.50
CA THR A 54 10.47 17.23 6.81
C THR A 54 9.89 16.33 7.90
N ILE A 55 10.53 15.19 8.17
CA ILE A 55 10.10 14.25 9.19
C ILE A 55 10.73 14.63 10.53
N ARG A 56 9.91 14.67 11.58
CA ARG A 56 10.29 15.24 12.88
C ARG A 56 9.77 14.37 14.04
N PRO A 57 10.53 14.25 15.14
CA PRO A 57 10.14 13.42 16.28
C PRO A 57 8.88 13.92 17.00
N ASP A 58 8.60 15.23 16.97
CA ASP A 58 7.41 15.83 17.57
C ASP A 58 6.09 15.39 16.90
N LEU A 59 6.16 14.93 15.64
CA LEU A 59 5.00 14.46 14.90
C LEU A 59 4.74 12.95 15.08
N MET A 60 5.79 12.13 15.07
CA MET A 60 5.66 10.65 15.06
C MET A 60 5.98 9.98 16.41
N GLY A 61 6.53 10.73 17.36
CA GLY A 61 7.08 10.21 18.61
C GLY A 61 8.53 9.76 18.48
N GLU A 62 9.24 9.76 19.60
CA GLU A 62 10.68 9.48 19.66
C GLU A 62 11.05 8.07 19.20
N GLU A 63 10.25 7.06 19.57
CA GLU A 63 10.51 5.66 19.21
C GLU A 63 10.37 5.44 17.69
N ALA A 64 9.26 5.86 17.10
CA ALA A 64 9.05 5.77 15.65
C ALA A 64 10.09 6.57 14.86
N TYR A 65 10.50 7.73 15.38
CA TYR A 65 11.57 8.52 14.77
C TYR A 65 12.92 7.80 14.83
N ALA A 66 13.26 7.18 15.96
CA ALA A 66 14.49 6.41 16.08
C ALA A 66 14.53 5.20 15.13
N ASP A 67 13.41 4.51 14.96
CA ASP A 67 13.27 3.41 14.00
C ASP A 67 13.43 3.90 12.55
N LEU A 68 12.76 5.00 12.20
CA LEU A 68 12.92 5.63 10.89
C LEU A 68 14.37 6.03 10.64
N MET A 69 15.03 6.69 11.61
CA MET A 69 16.43 7.08 11.49
C MET A 69 17.31 5.85 11.26
N THR A 70 17.08 4.76 11.98
CA THR A 70 17.81 3.50 11.76
C THR A 70 17.59 2.98 10.34
N ALA A 71 16.34 2.99 9.85
CA ALA A 71 15.99 2.50 8.52
C ALA A 71 16.64 3.34 7.40
N ILE A 72 16.52 4.67 7.44
CA ILE A 72 17.02 5.54 6.35
C ILE A 72 18.55 5.61 6.28
N HIS A 73 19.26 5.23 7.35
CA HIS A 73 20.73 5.14 7.31
C HIS A 73 21.23 3.81 6.74
N SER A 74 20.33 2.86 6.42
CA SER A 74 20.69 1.61 5.76
C SER A 74 20.65 1.76 4.24
N PRO A 75 21.79 1.63 3.54
CA PRO A 75 21.80 1.72 2.08
C PRO A 75 20.95 0.64 1.40
N ALA A 76 20.83 -0.53 2.04
CA ALA A 76 19.98 -1.62 1.55
C ALA A 76 18.49 -1.26 1.63
N VAL A 77 18.07 -0.52 2.67
CA VAL A 77 16.69 -0.02 2.78
C VAL A 77 16.43 1.04 1.72
N ILE A 78 17.34 2.01 1.55
CA ILE A 78 17.22 3.04 0.51
C ILE A 78 17.10 2.42 -0.88
N HIS A 79 17.94 1.43 -1.21
CA HIS A 79 17.85 0.75 -2.49
C HIS A 79 16.50 0.07 -2.68
N ARG A 80 15.97 -0.63 -1.67
CA ARG A 80 14.64 -1.27 -1.73
C ARG A 80 13.51 -0.25 -1.90
N MET A 81 13.59 0.90 -1.22
CA MET A 81 12.61 1.98 -1.41
C MET A 81 12.64 2.51 -2.84
N ILE A 82 13.83 2.65 -3.44
CA ILE A 82 13.96 3.09 -4.84
C ILE A 82 13.42 2.02 -5.80
N GLU A 83 13.68 0.74 -5.53
CA GLU A 83 13.12 -0.36 -6.33
C GLU A 83 11.59 -0.39 -6.28
N ASP A 84 10.97 -0.05 -5.15
CA ASP A 84 9.50 0.12 -5.05
C ASP A 84 8.99 1.21 -6.01
N TYR A 85 9.67 2.35 -6.08
CA TYR A 85 9.35 3.39 -7.08
C TYR A 85 9.56 2.91 -8.52
N ARG A 86 10.59 2.10 -8.79
CA ARG A 86 10.85 1.52 -10.13
C ARG A 86 9.76 0.50 -10.50
N ALA A 87 9.33 -0.32 -9.55
CA ALA A 87 8.24 -1.29 -9.73
C ALA A 87 6.91 -0.60 -10.06
N GLY A 88 6.58 0.47 -9.35
CA GLY A 88 5.37 1.28 -9.57
C GLY A 88 5.25 1.83 -11.00
N LEU A 89 6.39 2.13 -11.63
CA LEU A 89 6.45 2.64 -13.01
C LEU A 89 6.57 1.55 -14.07
N THR A 90 6.77 0.29 -13.67
CA THR A 90 7.04 -0.82 -14.59
C THR A 90 6.09 -2.00 -14.37
N VAL A 91 6.43 -2.93 -13.47
CA VAL A 91 5.68 -4.16 -13.26
C VAL A 91 4.28 -3.89 -12.70
N ASP A 92 4.15 -3.02 -11.70
CA ASP A 92 2.84 -2.72 -11.09
C ASP A 92 1.92 -2.07 -12.13
N ARG A 93 2.47 -1.17 -12.95
CA ARG A 93 1.73 -0.54 -14.04
C ARG A 93 1.26 -1.56 -15.08
N LYS A 94 2.07 -2.56 -15.40
CA LYS A 94 1.68 -3.62 -16.33
C LYS A 94 0.52 -4.42 -15.76
N ASP A 95 0.60 -4.79 -14.49
CA ASP A 95 -0.42 -5.59 -13.80
C ASP A 95 -1.73 -4.80 -13.67
N GLU A 96 -1.67 -3.51 -13.33
CA GLU A 96 -2.81 -2.60 -13.35
C GLU A 96 -3.51 -2.55 -14.73
N LEU A 97 -2.74 -2.41 -15.80
CA LEU A 97 -3.30 -2.36 -17.16
C LEU A 97 -3.97 -3.69 -17.54
N GLN A 98 -3.43 -4.82 -17.09
CA GLN A 98 -4.04 -6.13 -17.29
C GLN A 98 -5.35 -6.28 -16.50
N ASP A 99 -5.38 -5.85 -15.23
CA ASP A 99 -6.59 -5.80 -14.41
C ASP A 99 -7.67 -4.96 -15.09
N ARG A 100 -7.29 -3.79 -15.60
CA ARG A 100 -8.18 -2.87 -16.28
C ARG A 100 -8.72 -3.43 -17.58
N ALA A 101 -7.88 -4.05 -18.41
CA ALA A 101 -8.30 -4.70 -19.65
C ALA A 101 -9.24 -5.89 -19.38
N ALA A 102 -9.04 -6.59 -18.26
CA ALA A 102 -9.92 -7.66 -17.82
C ALA A 102 -11.18 -7.17 -17.07
N GLY A 103 -11.35 -5.87 -16.86
CA GLY A 103 -12.47 -5.29 -16.12
C GLY A 103 -12.52 -5.70 -14.65
N ARG A 104 -11.39 -6.12 -14.07
CA ARG A 104 -11.32 -6.52 -12.65
C ARG A 104 -11.52 -5.30 -11.76
N ARG A 105 -12.39 -5.45 -10.76
CA ARG A 105 -12.68 -4.41 -9.76
C ARG A 105 -12.77 -5.01 -8.37
N ILE A 106 -12.41 -4.20 -7.38
CA ILE A 106 -12.55 -4.52 -5.96
C ILE A 106 -14.05 -4.56 -5.65
N ALA A 107 -14.56 -5.76 -5.34
CA ALA A 107 -15.97 -5.98 -5.04
C ALA A 107 -16.32 -5.71 -3.55
N ARG A 108 -15.32 -5.68 -2.67
CA ARG A 108 -15.50 -5.42 -1.25
C ARG A 108 -15.67 -3.92 -0.97
N PRO A 109 -16.36 -3.54 0.12
CA PRO A 109 -16.41 -2.15 0.56
C PRO A 109 -14.98 -1.60 0.70
N LEU A 110 -14.75 -0.43 0.09
CA LEU A 110 -13.49 0.30 0.15
C LEU A 110 -13.73 1.62 0.89
N LEU A 111 -12.89 1.90 1.87
CA LEU A 111 -12.80 3.19 2.55
C LEU A 111 -11.53 3.90 2.11
N GLY A 112 -11.68 5.10 1.54
CA GLY A 112 -10.56 5.96 1.15
C GLY A 112 -10.46 7.17 2.08
N HIS A 113 -9.26 7.38 2.64
CA HIS A 113 -8.91 8.60 3.36
C HIS A 113 -7.83 9.36 2.63
N TRP A 114 -7.87 10.67 2.77
CA TRP A 114 -6.85 11.56 2.24
C TRP A 114 -6.68 12.75 3.18
N SER A 115 -5.52 13.38 3.10
CA SER A 115 -5.23 14.61 3.81
C SER A 115 -5.90 15.79 3.13
N THR A 116 -6.59 16.64 3.89
CA THR A 116 -7.19 17.89 3.39
C THR A 116 -6.18 19.03 3.24
N ARG A 117 -5.03 18.95 3.92
CA ARG A 117 -3.95 19.95 3.87
C ARG A 117 -2.80 19.55 2.94
N ASP A 118 -3.03 18.61 2.04
CA ASP A 118 -2.07 18.11 1.05
C ASP A 118 -2.62 18.23 -0.38
N ASP A 119 -1.80 17.91 -1.36
CA ASP A 119 -2.00 18.26 -2.76
C ASP A 119 -3.13 17.46 -3.46
N LEU A 120 -3.68 16.42 -2.82
CA LEU A 120 -4.55 15.44 -3.47
C LEU A 120 -5.89 16.06 -3.88
N GLU A 121 -6.56 16.79 -2.98
CA GLU A 121 -7.82 17.49 -3.31
C GLU A 121 -7.57 18.62 -4.32
N TYR A 122 -6.42 19.30 -4.20
CA TYR A 122 -6.05 20.38 -5.11
C TYR A 122 -5.89 19.90 -6.56
N PHE A 123 -5.22 18.76 -6.79
CA PHE A 123 -4.98 18.24 -8.13
C PHE A 123 -6.13 17.42 -8.71
N PHE A 124 -6.89 16.72 -7.87
CA PHE A 124 -7.86 15.73 -8.34
C PHE A 124 -9.31 16.02 -7.93
N GLY A 125 -9.56 17.03 -7.11
CA GLY A 125 -10.88 17.32 -6.58
C GLY A 125 -11.29 16.27 -5.55
N ASP A 126 -12.14 15.33 -5.95
CA ASP A 126 -12.58 14.22 -5.09
C ASP A 126 -11.78 12.94 -5.39
N PRO A 127 -10.88 12.50 -4.50
CA PRO A 127 -10.09 11.27 -4.69
C PRO A 127 -10.93 10.01 -4.84
N ARG A 128 -12.19 10.00 -4.41
CA ARG A 128 -13.08 8.84 -4.56
C ARG A 128 -13.45 8.57 -6.01
N GLU A 129 -13.45 9.59 -6.86
CA GLU A 129 -13.72 9.44 -8.30
C GLU A 129 -12.67 8.56 -8.98
N ILE A 130 -11.42 8.64 -8.50
CA ILE A 130 -10.32 7.81 -8.96
C ILE A 130 -10.58 6.34 -8.58
N TRP A 131 -10.93 6.11 -7.32
CA TRP A 131 -11.20 4.76 -6.79
C TRP A 131 -12.48 4.12 -7.34
N ARG A 132 -13.48 4.92 -7.73
CA ARG A 132 -14.70 4.43 -8.40
C ARG A 132 -14.41 3.73 -9.73
N LEU A 133 -13.26 3.98 -10.35
CA LEU A 133 -12.83 3.23 -11.54
C LEU A 133 -12.37 1.80 -11.20
N TRP A 134 -11.91 1.57 -9.97
CA TRP A 134 -11.28 0.32 -9.53
C TRP A 134 -12.12 -0.49 -8.55
N ALA A 135 -13.11 0.11 -7.90
CA ALA A 135 -13.91 -0.53 -6.87
C ALA A 135 -15.40 -0.23 -7.08
N THR A 136 -16.26 -1.17 -6.72
CA THR A 136 -17.72 -1.03 -6.90
C THR A 136 -18.41 -0.33 -5.74
N ASN A 137 -17.82 -0.37 -4.54
CA ASN A 137 -18.35 0.27 -3.34
C ASN A 137 -17.25 1.11 -2.69
N VAL A 138 -17.25 2.41 -2.98
CA VAL A 138 -16.25 3.36 -2.48
C VAL A 138 -16.93 4.37 -1.58
N THR A 139 -16.47 4.40 -0.34
CA THR A 139 -16.78 5.43 0.66
C THR A 139 -15.49 6.11 1.07
N GLY A 140 -15.58 7.29 1.68
CA GLY A 140 -14.39 8.02 2.07
C GLY A 140 -14.64 9.50 2.33
N HIS A 141 -13.71 10.10 3.05
CA HIS A 141 -13.67 11.52 3.35
C HIS A 141 -12.23 11.94 3.66
N GLY A 142 -11.97 13.23 3.48
CA GLY A 142 -10.72 13.84 3.90
C GLY A 142 -10.65 13.96 5.42
N ILE A 143 -9.46 13.71 5.97
CA ILE A 143 -9.13 13.92 7.38
C ILE A 143 -8.32 15.21 7.48
N ASP A 144 -8.60 16.03 8.50
CA ASP A 144 -7.81 17.23 8.77
C ASP A 144 -6.42 16.84 9.28
N SER A 145 -5.51 16.71 8.33
CA SER A 145 -4.10 16.37 8.50
C SER A 145 -3.32 16.92 7.31
N GLY A 146 -2.00 17.03 7.43
CA GLY A 146 -1.08 17.01 6.29
C GLY A 146 -0.81 15.57 5.83
N HIS A 147 0.31 15.36 5.13
CA HIS A 147 0.63 14.12 4.43
C HIS A 147 0.61 12.87 5.33
N HIS A 148 0.91 13.01 6.63
CA HIS A 148 1.07 11.92 7.58
C HIS A 148 -0.19 11.78 8.46
N VAL A 149 -1.28 11.29 7.87
CA VAL A 149 -2.62 11.24 8.52
C VAL A 149 -2.59 10.52 9.88
N ALA A 150 -1.85 9.40 9.97
CA ALA A 150 -1.79 8.58 11.18
C ALA A 150 -1.05 9.28 12.32
N GLU A 151 -0.05 10.09 12.00
CA GLU A 151 0.75 10.85 12.96
C GLU A 151 0.06 12.18 13.33
N GLU A 152 -0.55 12.86 12.37
CA GLU A 152 -1.11 14.20 12.56
C GLU A 152 -2.53 14.21 13.13
N ASN A 153 -3.35 13.22 12.80
CA ASN A 153 -4.71 13.09 13.35
C ASN A 153 -5.10 11.61 13.59
N PRO A 154 -4.38 10.92 14.49
CA PRO A 154 -4.62 9.51 14.80
C PRO A 154 -6.03 9.25 15.32
N ALA A 155 -6.61 10.19 16.08
CA ALA A 155 -7.91 10.02 16.70
C ALA A 155 -9.04 9.95 15.66
N ASP A 156 -9.06 10.88 14.70
CA ASP A 156 -10.08 10.90 13.64
C ASP A 156 -9.92 9.69 12.71
N LEU A 157 -8.68 9.36 12.34
CA LEU A 157 -8.38 8.16 11.55
C LEU A 157 -8.86 6.88 12.26
N ALA A 158 -8.52 6.70 13.54
CA ALA A 158 -8.91 5.52 14.30
C ALA A 158 -10.44 5.41 14.46
N ASN A 159 -11.12 6.53 14.71
CA ASN A 159 -12.58 6.55 14.80
C ASN A 159 -13.23 6.16 13.47
N SER A 160 -12.76 6.71 12.35
CA SER A 160 -13.27 6.36 11.03
C SER A 160 -13.07 4.88 10.70
N LEU A 161 -11.89 4.32 10.99
CA LEU A 161 -11.60 2.90 10.78
C LEU A 161 -12.52 2.01 11.64
N GLN A 162 -12.74 2.36 12.90
CA GLN A 162 -13.65 1.61 13.80
C GLN A 162 -15.09 1.62 13.29
N LEU A 163 -15.60 2.78 12.86
CA LEU A 163 -16.94 2.90 12.28
C LEU A 163 -17.07 2.06 11.03
N PHE A 164 -16.07 2.10 10.14
CA PHE A 164 -16.09 1.29 8.93
C PHE A 164 -16.07 -0.21 9.23
N SER A 165 -15.22 -0.66 10.15
CA SER A 165 -15.21 -2.07 10.59
C SER A 165 -16.52 -2.51 11.22
N ALA A 166 -17.24 -1.63 11.92
CA ALA A 166 -18.56 -1.94 12.48
C ALA A 166 -19.67 -2.02 11.41
N MET A 167 -19.53 -1.31 10.29
CA MET A 167 -20.50 -1.29 9.20
C MET A 167 -20.33 -2.44 8.19
N VAL A 168 -19.12 -2.99 8.05
CA VAL A 168 -18.84 -4.08 7.14
C VAL A 168 -19.02 -5.40 7.88
N GLU A 169 -19.90 -6.30 7.37
CA GLU A 169 -20.08 -7.61 7.97
C GLU A 169 -18.73 -8.33 8.15
N PRO A 170 -18.51 -9.03 9.29
CA PRO A 170 -17.30 -9.81 9.50
C PRO A 170 -17.13 -10.80 8.35
N LEU A 171 -15.92 -10.86 7.78
CA LEU A 171 -15.54 -11.94 6.87
C LEU A 171 -15.85 -13.27 7.57
N ALA A 172 -16.79 -14.05 7.03
CA ALA A 172 -17.07 -15.39 7.53
C ALA A 172 -15.75 -16.14 7.62
N ALA A 173 -15.42 -16.63 8.83
CA ALA A 173 -14.19 -17.39 9.05
C ALA A 173 -14.12 -18.52 8.03
N PRO A 174 -12.94 -18.79 7.42
CA PRO A 174 -12.82 -19.89 6.47
C PRO A 174 -13.27 -21.19 7.17
N GLY A 175 -14.36 -21.76 6.65
CA GLY A 175 -15.05 -22.90 7.25
C GLY A 175 -14.07 -24.03 7.53
N GLY A 176 -14.11 -24.53 8.76
CA GLY A 176 -13.25 -25.61 9.23
C GLY A 176 -13.24 -26.77 8.24
N VAL A 177 -12.05 -27.21 7.88
CA VAL A 177 -11.83 -28.45 7.13
C VAL A 177 -12.56 -29.57 7.88
N LYS A 178 -13.67 -30.07 7.33
CA LYS A 178 -14.26 -31.33 7.78
C LYS A 178 -13.19 -32.40 7.60
N ALA A 179 -12.69 -32.93 8.72
CA ALA A 179 -11.86 -34.12 8.73
C ALA A 179 -12.57 -35.20 7.90
N ARG A 180 -11.94 -35.66 6.83
CA ARG A 180 -12.42 -36.85 6.11
C ARG A 180 -12.21 -38.02 7.07
N ASN A 181 -13.30 -38.61 7.53
CA ASN A 181 -13.25 -39.90 8.22
C ASN A 181 -12.54 -40.91 7.31
N GLY A 182 -11.42 -41.43 7.79
CA GLY A 182 -10.69 -42.51 7.16
C GLY A 182 -11.46 -43.81 7.37
N ASP A 183 -12.27 -44.20 6.38
CA ASP A 183 -12.69 -45.58 6.20
C ASP A 183 -12.04 -46.11 4.92
N ASN A 184 -10.85 -46.69 5.07
CA ASN A 184 -10.36 -47.66 4.09
C ASN A 184 -9.34 -48.61 4.72
N ALA A 185 -9.82 -49.51 5.59
CA ALA A 185 -9.13 -50.73 5.95
C ALA A 185 -10.03 -51.90 5.57
N LYS A 186 -9.78 -52.51 4.40
CA LYS A 186 -10.04 -53.93 4.06
C LYS A 186 -9.73 -54.18 2.59
N ARG A 187 -8.52 -54.71 2.32
CA ARG A 187 -8.22 -55.79 1.35
C ARG A 187 -6.72 -55.86 1.10
N ALA A 188 -6.06 -56.86 1.67
CA ALA A 188 -4.96 -57.61 1.05
C ALA A 188 -4.41 -58.65 2.06
N THR A 189 -5.13 -59.76 2.24
CA THR A 189 -4.56 -61.05 2.62
C THR A 189 -5.45 -62.12 2.01
N ASP A 190 -5.10 -62.58 0.81
CA ASP A 190 -5.08 -64.00 0.46
C ASP A 190 -4.68 -64.21 -1.01
N ARG A 191 -3.67 -65.09 -1.16
CA ARG A 191 -3.12 -65.76 -2.36
C ARG A 191 -2.08 -65.04 -3.19
#